data_AF-A0A317Z450-F1
#
_entry.id   AF-A0A317Z450-F1
#
_cell.length_a   1.000
_cell.length_b   1.000
_cell.length_c   1.000
_cell.angle_alpha   90.00
_cell.angle_beta   90.00
_cell.angle_gamma   90.00
#
_symmetry.space_group_name_H-M   'P 1'
#
loop_
_entity.id
_entity.type
_entity.pdbx_description
1 polymer ?
#
loop_
_entity_poly.entity_id
_entity_poly.type
_entity_poly.pdbx_seq_one_letter_code
_entity_poly.pdbx_strand_id
1 'polypeptide(L)'
;LPHAPSAQLAEEQADQIAMVLTTLWKGKNLPEKMPEIKIQGFLGSLGEKKGFAYLMDTTVTGRLASILKSGVLWLYKYHNG
;
A
#
# COMPACT_ATOMS: atom_id res chain seq x y z
N LEU A 1 -2.56 -11.13 -12.99
CA LEU A 1 -1.61 -10.02 -12.67
C LEU A 1 -0.45 -10.63 -11.90
N PRO A 2 0.81 -10.30 -12.19
CA PRO A 2 1.97 -10.92 -11.54
C PRO A 2 2.23 -10.31 -10.15
N HIS A 3 1.22 -10.26 -9.29
CA HIS A 3 1.33 -9.77 -7.91
C HIS A 3 0.64 -10.76 -6.96
N ALA A 4 1.21 -10.95 -5.78
CA ALA A 4 0.61 -11.77 -4.73
C ALA A 4 -0.68 -11.11 -4.19
N PRO A 5 -1.71 -11.90 -3.81
CA PRO A 5 -2.93 -11.36 -3.21
C PRO A 5 -2.58 -10.72 -1.87
N SER A 6 -2.67 -9.39 -1.78
CA SER A 6 -2.29 -8.61 -0.60
C SER A 6 -3.22 -7.41 -0.41
N ALA A 7 -3.27 -6.86 0.80
CA ALA A 7 -4.09 -5.70 1.11
C ALA A 7 -3.67 -4.45 0.31
N GLN A 8 -2.36 -4.21 0.19
CA GLN A 8 -1.84 -3.09 -0.60
C GLN A 8 -2.23 -3.20 -2.08
N LEU A 9 -2.16 -4.42 -2.66
CA LEU A 9 -2.61 -4.64 -4.03
C LEU A 9 -4.10 -4.31 -4.18
N ALA A 10 -4.94 -4.73 -3.23
CA ALA A 10 -6.37 -4.45 -3.26
C ALA A 10 -6.68 -2.95 -3.14
N GLU A 11 -5.93 -2.23 -2.31
CA GLU A 11 -6.03 -0.77 -2.15
C GLU A 11 -5.70 -0.03 -3.46
N GLU A 12 -4.53 -0.32 -4.05
CA GLU A 12 -4.11 0.27 -5.32
C GLU A 12 -5.08 -0.05 -6.47
N GLN A 13 -5.63 -1.28 -6.50
CA GLN A 13 -6.66 -1.65 -7.47
C GLN A 13 -7.96 -0.87 -7.26
N ALA A 14 -8.38 -0.67 -6.02
CA ALA A 14 -9.58 0.11 -5.71
C ALA A 14 -9.43 1.57 -6.16
N ASP A 15 -8.26 2.18 -5.94
CA ASP A 15 -7.97 3.54 -6.39
C ASP A 15 -7.99 3.67 -7.91
N GLN A 16 -7.41 2.69 -8.63
CA GLN A 16 -7.49 2.67 -10.10
C GLN A 16 -8.92 2.53 -10.60
N ILE A 17 -9.75 1.68 -9.96
CA ILE A 17 -11.15 1.53 -10.31
C ILE A 17 -11.91 2.84 -10.06
N ALA A 18 -11.70 3.48 -8.90
CA ALA A 18 -12.32 4.75 -8.56
C ALA A 18 -11.94 5.86 -9.57
N MET A 19 -10.68 5.91 -9.98
CA MET A 19 -10.19 6.83 -11.02
C MET A 19 -10.93 6.59 -12.35
N VAL A 20 -11.04 5.35 -12.81
CA VAL A 20 -11.73 5.01 -14.06
C VAL A 20 -13.20 5.43 -13.98
N LEU A 21 -13.90 5.03 -12.92
CA LEU A 21 -15.32 5.34 -12.74
C LEU A 21 -15.58 6.84 -12.72
N THR A 22 -14.78 7.61 -11.97
CA THR A 22 -14.92 9.07 -11.89
C THR A 22 -14.55 9.78 -13.20
N THR A 23 -13.58 9.26 -13.95
CA THR A 23 -13.17 9.81 -15.25
C THR A 23 -14.27 9.62 -16.30
N LEU A 24 -14.83 8.41 -16.36
CA LEU A 24 -15.96 8.08 -17.23
C LEU A 24 -17.20 8.91 -16.86
N TRP A 25 -17.50 9.05 -15.56
CA TRP A 25 -18.61 9.87 -15.08
C TRP A 25 -18.49 11.34 -15.50
N LYS A 26 -17.26 11.87 -15.54
CA LYS A 26 -16.99 13.25 -15.97
C LYS A 26 -16.89 13.41 -17.49
N GLY A 27 -17.12 12.36 -18.27
CA GLY A 27 -17.01 12.39 -19.74
C GLY A 27 -15.59 12.67 -20.24
N LYS A 28 -14.56 12.37 -19.43
CA LYS A 28 -13.16 12.54 -19.80
C LYS A 28 -12.62 11.27 -20.43
N ASN A 29 -11.60 11.41 -21.29
CA ASN A 29 -10.90 10.25 -21.83
C ASN A 29 -10.01 9.61 -20.76
N LEU A 30 -9.96 8.27 -20.78
CA LEU A 30 -9.03 7.51 -19.97
C LEU A 30 -7.58 7.71 -20.47
N PRO A 31 -6.58 7.55 -19.60
CA PRO A 31 -5.19 7.59 -20.03
C PRO A 31 -4.91 6.45 -21.02
N GLU A 32 -4.02 6.68 -22.00
CA GLU A 32 -3.63 5.67 -22.99
C GLU A 32 -3.02 4.42 -22.36
N LYS A 33 -2.38 4.58 -21.19
CA LYS A 33 -1.85 3.50 -20.37
C LYS A 33 -2.22 3.73 -18.92
N MET A 34 -2.71 2.67 -18.28
CA MET A 34 -2.97 2.69 -16.84
C MET A 34 -1.65 2.77 -16.07
N PRO A 35 -1.62 3.45 -14.90
CA PRO A 35 -0.45 3.45 -14.05
C PRO A 35 -0.12 2.04 -13.57
N GLU A 36 1.17 1.74 -13.47
CA GLU A 36 1.63 0.48 -12.92
C GLU A 36 1.39 0.43 -11.41
N ILE A 37 0.92 -0.71 -10.92
CA ILE A 37 0.77 -0.96 -9.49
C ILE A 37 2.16 -1.27 -8.91
N LYS A 38 2.64 -0.41 -8.01
CA LYS A 38 3.95 -0.55 -7.37
C LYS A 38 3.77 -0.93 -5.91
N ILE A 39 4.02 -2.19 -5.57
CA ILE A 39 4.05 -2.66 -4.19
C ILE A 39 5.37 -2.23 -3.57
N GLN A 40 5.34 -1.35 -2.56
CA GLN A 40 6.55 -0.73 -1.99
C GLN A 40 7.27 -1.62 -0.97
N GLY A 41 6.63 -2.69 -0.51
CA GLY A 41 7.17 -3.60 0.49
C GLY A 41 6.11 -4.23 1.40
N PHE A 42 6.54 -4.96 2.42
CA PHE A 42 5.65 -5.57 3.41
C PHE A 42 6.23 -5.50 4.82
N LEU A 43 5.35 -5.48 5.81
CA LEU A 43 5.67 -5.42 7.24
C LEU A 43 4.97 -6.56 7.99
N GLY A 44 5.66 -7.18 8.94
CA GLY A 44 5.16 -8.29 9.74
C GLY A 44 5.58 -8.21 11.21
N SER A 45 4.87 -8.94 12.08
CA SER A 45 5.18 -9.03 13.52
C SER A 45 5.83 -10.37 13.86
N LEU A 46 6.78 -10.36 14.78
CA LEU A 46 7.40 -11.55 15.41
C LEU A 46 7.08 -11.53 16.91
N GLY A 47 5.79 -11.47 17.25
CA GLY A 47 5.31 -11.26 18.63
C GLY A 47 5.13 -9.78 18.99
N GLU A 48 4.90 -9.52 20.28
CA GLU A 48 4.53 -8.20 20.82
C GLU A 48 5.63 -7.15 20.63
N LYS A 49 6.90 -7.54 20.79
CA LYS A 49 8.04 -6.60 20.90
C LYS A 49 8.95 -6.54 19.68
N LYS A 50 8.69 -7.36 18.65
CA LYS A 50 9.57 -7.48 17.47
C LYS A 50 8.75 -7.55 16.20
N GLY A 51 9.32 -7.04 15.11
CA GLY A 51 8.76 -7.16 13.77
C GLY A 51 9.85 -7.22 12.71
N PHE A 52 9.41 -7.30 11.47
CA PHE A 52 10.25 -7.18 10.28
C PHE A 52 9.56 -6.31 9.24
N ALA A 53 10.35 -5.67 8.40
CA ALA A 53 9.92 -4.88 7.27
C ALA A 53 10.84 -5.17 6.10
N TYR A 54 10.27 -5.29 4.91
CA TYR A 54 10.97 -5.15 3.65
C TYR A 54 10.39 -3.92 2.96
N LEU A 55 11.19 -2.89 2.71
CA LEU A 55 10.77 -1.62 2.11
C LEU A 55 11.83 -1.19 1.11
N MET A 56 11.45 -0.93 -0.15
CA MET A 56 12.36 -0.39 -1.18
C MET A 56 13.76 -1.05 -1.16
N ASP A 57 13.78 -2.39 -1.21
CA ASP A 57 15.00 -3.22 -1.20
C ASP A 57 15.85 -3.18 0.08
N THR A 58 15.30 -2.63 1.16
CA THR A 58 15.93 -2.59 2.48
C THR A 58 15.17 -3.46 3.47
N THR A 59 15.88 -4.34 4.18
CA THR A 59 15.31 -5.15 5.26
C THR A 59 15.55 -4.47 6.61
N VAL A 60 14.49 -4.21 7.37
CA VAL A 60 14.54 -3.67 8.73
C VAL A 60 13.99 -4.69 9.71
N THR A 61 14.67 -4.93 10.83
CA THR A 61 14.25 -5.91 11.85
C THR A 61 14.31 -5.34 13.27
N GLY A 62 13.76 -6.09 14.23
CA GLY A 62 13.85 -5.74 15.65
C GLY A 62 12.97 -4.56 16.04
N ARG A 63 13.43 -3.73 16.99
CA ARG A 63 12.63 -2.61 17.53
C ARG A 63 12.31 -1.54 16.49
N LEU A 64 13.20 -1.30 15.53
CA LEU A 64 12.99 -0.33 14.46
C LEU A 64 11.80 -0.72 13.57
N ALA A 65 11.66 -2.00 13.22
CA ALA A 65 10.50 -2.49 12.47
C ALA A 65 9.19 -2.32 13.25
N SER A 66 9.20 -2.54 14.58
CA SER A 66 8.04 -2.29 15.44
C SER A 66 7.62 -0.82 15.44
N ILE A 67 8.58 0.12 15.50
CA ILE A 67 8.31 1.57 15.45
C ILE A 67 7.73 1.96 14.07
N LEU A 68 8.33 1.48 12.98
CA LEU A 68 7.84 1.75 11.61
C LEU A 68 6.41 1.26 11.41
N LYS A 69 6.09 0.04 11.86
CA LYS A 69 4.73 -0.51 11.80
C LYS A 69 3.72 0.36 12.57
N SER A 70 4.08 0.80 13.77
CA SER A 70 3.22 1.70 14.56
C SER A 70 3.00 3.05 13.86
N GLY A 71 4.02 3.60 13.21
CA GLY A 71 3.91 4.84 12.42
C GLY A 71 2.96 4.70 11.22
N VAL A 72 3.07 3.60 10.46
CA VAL A 72 2.15 3.32 9.33
C VAL A 72 0.71 3.18 9.82
N LEU A 73 0.46 2.43 10.90
CA LEU A 73 -0.88 2.28 11.45
C LEU A 73 -1.46 3.60 11.97
N TRP A 74 -0.64 4.45 12.58
CA TRP A 74 -1.04 5.79 12.99
C TRP A 74 -1.44 6.63 11.77
N LEU A 75 -0.62 6.63 10.71
CA LEU A 75 -0.96 7.33 9.48
C LEU A 75 -2.31 6.86 8.94
N TYR A 76 -2.53 5.56 8.77
CA TYR A 76 -3.83 5.04 8.29
C TYR A 76 -5.02 5.47 9.16
N LYS A 77 -4.86 5.50 10.48
CA LYS A 77 -5.92 5.94 11.40
C LYS A 77 -6.29 7.41 11.22
N TYR A 78 -5.32 8.26 10.88
CA TYR A 78 -5.50 9.72 10.80
C TYR A 78 -5.57 10.27 9.37
N HIS A 79 -5.23 9.48 8.35
CA HIS A 79 -5.30 9.88 6.93
C HIS A 79 -6.70 9.73 6.34
N ASN A 80 -7.56 8.91 6.96
CA ASN A 80 -8.97 8.73 6.58
C ASN A 80 -9.94 9.53 7.48
N GLY A 81 -9.44 10.59 8.15
CA GLY A 81 -10.22 11.50 8.98
C GLY A 81 -10.57 12.80 8.26
#